data_AF-B8CNM5-F1
#
_entry.id   AF-B8CNM5-F1
#
_cell.length_a   1.000
_cell.length_b   1.000
_cell.length_c   1.000
_cell.angle_alpha   90.00
_cell.angle_beta   90.00
_cell.angle_gamma   90.00
#
_symmetry.space_group_name_H-M   'P 1'
#
loop_
_entity.id
_entity.type
_entity.pdbx_description
1 polymer ?
#
loop_
_entity_poly.entity_id
_entity_poly.type
_entity_poly.pdbx_seq_one_letter_code
_entity_poly.pdbx_strand_id
1 'polypeptide(L)'
;MTELPSFDRLLWLAENDPKKLDALQKKLNQQVIEESAASSRPKLISLLDHLEKKLSLCKTPYQRYHLVSNMMYQKLSSLNEVLNRPDEFYQHKAKVLSFNSAEQNAATKTAR
;
A
#
# COMPACT_ATOMS: atom_id res chain seq x y z
N MET A 1 -12.55 -12.76 9.48
CA MET A 1 -12.63 -11.56 10.34
C MET A 1 -11.70 -11.78 11.50
N THR A 2 -10.56 -11.12 11.48
CA THR A 2 -9.50 -11.30 12.47
C THR A 2 -9.93 -10.71 13.81
N GLU A 3 -9.94 -11.51 14.88
CA GLU A 3 -10.33 -11.04 16.21
C GLU A 3 -9.27 -10.10 16.80
N LEU A 4 -9.69 -8.89 17.16
CA LEU A 4 -8.85 -7.90 17.80
C LEU A 4 -8.88 -8.09 19.32
N PRO A 5 -7.75 -7.96 20.04
CA PRO A 5 -7.76 -7.91 21.50
C PRO A 5 -8.55 -6.71 22.01
N SER A 6 -8.96 -6.76 23.29
CA SER A 6 -9.60 -5.63 23.95
C SER A 6 -8.68 -4.41 23.98
N PHE A 7 -9.28 -3.22 24.06
CA PHE A 7 -8.55 -1.96 24.17
C PHE A 7 -7.57 -1.96 25.35
N ASP A 8 -8.00 -2.41 26.52
CA ASP A 8 -7.14 -2.48 27.72
C ASP A 8 -5.89 -3.34 27.48
N ARG A 9 -6.03 -4.43 26.73
CA ARG A 9 -4.89 -5.28 26.38
C ARG A 9 -3.92 -4.59 25.44
N LEU A 10 -4.42 -3.85 24.46
CA LEU A 10 -3.60 -3.07 23.54
C LEU A 10 -2.89 -1.93 24.26
N LEU A 11 -3.58 -1.24 25.17
CA LEU A 11 -3.00 -0.20 26.01
C LEU A 11 -1.89 -0.76 26.90
N TRP A 12 -2.15 -1.89 27.57
CA TRP A 12 -1.14 -2.57 28.38
C TRP A 12 0.10 -2.94 27.55
N LEU A 13 -0.08 -3.45 26.32
CA LEU A 13 1.03 -3.76 25.42
C LEU A 13 1.79 -2.49 25.01
N ALA A 14 1.11 -1.38 24.73
CA ALA A 14 1.76 -0.12 24.37
C ALA A 14 2.65 0.43 25.49
N GLU A 15 2.23 0.28 26.75
CA GLU A 15 2.95 0.79 27.92
C GLU A 15 4.05 -0.17 28.39
N ASN A 16 3.82 -1.48 28.32
CA ASN A 16 4.69 -2.49 28.97
C ASN A 16 5.54 -3.29 27.99
N ASP A 17 5.07 -3.53 26.76
CA ASP A 17 5.81 -4.32 25.76
C ASP A 17 5.50 -3.86 24.31
N PRO A 18 6.06 -2.70 23.89
CA PRO A 18 5.81 -2.15 22.56
C PRO A 18 6.23 -3.08 21.42
N LYS A 19 7.29 -3.89 21.64
CA LYS A 19 7.76 -4.86 20.63
C LYS A 19 6.73 -5.94 20.36
N LYS A 20 6.03 -6.40 21.40
CA LYS A 20 4.95 -7.37 21.27
C LYS A 20 3.71 -6.77 20.63
N LEU A 21 3.44 -5.48 20.84
CA LEU A 21 2.39 -4.75 20.12
C LEU A 21 2.70 -4.69 18.61
N ASP A 22 3.94 -4.37 18.24
CA ASP A 22 4.37 -4.35 16.84
C ASP A 22 4.27 -5.73 16.19
N ALA A 23 4.69 -6.78 16.90
CA ALA A 23 4.58 -8.16 16.42
C ALA A 23 3.12 -8.59 16.23
N LEU A 24 2.24 -8.22 17.16
CA LEU A 24 0.80 -8.46 17.05
C LEU A 24 0.22 -7.74 15.82
N GLN A 25 0.58 -6.47 15.61
CA GLN A 25 0.12 -5.70 14.45
C GLN A 25 0.52 -6.40 13.14
N LYS A 26 1.78 -6.84 13.01
CA LYS A 26 2.27 -7.56 11.83
C LYS A 26 1.51 -8.86 11.60
N LYS A 27 1.28 -9.63 12.66
CA LYS A 27 0.50 -10.87 12.59
C LYS A 27 -0.91 -10.62 12.05
N LEU A 28 -1.62 -9.63 12.60
CA LEU A 28 -2.98 -9.29 12.18
C LEU A 28 -3.03 -8.82 10.73
N ASN A 29 -2.09 -7.98 10.30
CA ASN A 29 -1.98 -7.55 8.90
C ASN A 29 -1.78 -8.75 7.95
N GLN A 30 -0.91 -9.69 8.33
CA GLN A 30 -0.66 -10.89 7.53
C GLN A 30 -1.90 -11.77 7.42
N GLN A 31 -2.64 -11.96 8.52
CA GLN A 31 -3.89 -12.71 8.51
C GLN A 31 -4.94 -12.07 7.59
N VAL A 32 -5.08 -10.74 7.60
CA VAL A 32 -5.99 -10.02 6.68
C VAL A 32 -5.58 -10.24 5.21
N ILE A 33 -4.29 -10.22 4.90
CA ILE A 33 -3.78 -10.48 3.54
C ILE A 33 -4.08 -11.92 3.12
N GLU A 34 -3.89 -12.90 4.00
CA GLU A 34 -4.14 -14.31 3.73
C GLU A 34 -5.63 -14.61 3.51
N GLU A 35 -6.51 -14.01 4.30
CA GLU A 35 -7.97 -14.10 4.17
C GLU A 35 -8.50 -13.39 2.90
N SER A 36 -7.72 -12.48 2.30
CA SER A 36 -8.12 -11.73 1.11
C SER A 36 -8.04 -12.56 -0.18
N ALA A 37 -8.81 -12.13 -1.20
CA ALA A 37 -8.82 -12.75 -2.53
C ALA A 37 -7.41 -12.82 -3.14
N ALA A 38 -7.08 -13.95 -3.80
CA ALA A 38 -5.74 -14.18 -4.36
C ALA A 38 -5.27 -13.08 -5.32
N SER A 39 -6.19 -12.50 -6.10
CA SER A 39 -5.91 -11.41 -7.03
C SER A 39 -5.55 -10.08 -6.34
N SER A 40 -5.99 -9.85 -5.11
CA SER A 40 -5.69 -8.62 -4.36
C SER A 40 -4.46 -8.74 -3.46
N ARG A 41 -4.03 -9.95 -3.08
CA ARG A 41 -2.89 -10.16 -2.16
C ARG A 41 -1.60 -9.41 -2.57
N PRO A 42 -1.14 -9.44 -3.84
CA PRO A 42 0.09 -8.74 -4.21
C PRO A 42 0.01 -7.23 -3.97
N LYS A 43 -1.16 -6.62 -4.22
CA LYS A 43 -1.40 -5.20 -3.98
C LYS A 43 -1.41 -4.87 -2.48
N LEU A 44 -2.00 -5.73 -1.65
CA LEU A 44 -2.04 -5.54 -0.20
C LEU A 44 -0.65 -5.68 0.43
N ILE A 45 0.15 -6.67 -0.01
CA ILE A 45 1.55 -6.83 0.41
C ILE A 45 2.36 -5.59 0.07
N SER A 46 2.25 -5.11 -1.18
CA SER A 46 2.94 -3.89 -1.62
C SER A 46 2.50 -2.65 -0.83
N LEU A 47 1.21 -2.54 -0.49
CA LEU A 47 0.69 -1.45 0.33
C LEU A 47 1.25 -1.48 1.75
N LEU A 48 1.31 -2.66 2.38
CA LEU A 48 1.87 -2.84 3.71
C LEU A 48 3.36 -2.49 3.74
N ASP A 49 4.14 -3.00 2.78
CA ASP A 49 5.58 -2.71 2.68
C ASP A 49 5.87 -1.22 2.47
N HIS A 50 5.05 -0.55 1.63
CA HIS A 50 5.14 0.90 1.45
C HIS A 50 4.78 1.67 2.73
N LEU A 51 3.75 1.24 3.46
CA LEU A 51 3.39 1.84 4.74
C LEU A 51 4.52 1.70 5.76
N GLU A 52 5.11 0.51 5.91
CA GLU A 52 6.20 0.26 6.84
C GLU A 52 7.44 1.10 6.52
N LYS A 53 7.82 1.20 5.24
CA LYS A 53 8.92 2.07 4.77
C LYS A 53 8.67 3.54 5.08
N LYS A 54 7.43 4.02 4.94
CA LYS A 54 7.08 5.40 5.28
C LYS A 54 7.09 5.65 6.78
N LEU A 55 6.60 4.69 7.56
CA LEU A 55 6.59 4.75 9.01
C LEU A 55 8.00 4.74 9.62
N SER A 56 8.97 4.06 9.00
CA SER A 56 10.36 4.05 9.47
C SER A 56 11.07 5.40 9.31
N LEU A 57 10.58 6.25 8.41
CA LEU A 57 11.10 7.62 8.20
C LEU A 57 10.47 8.65 9.16
N CYS A 58 9.40 8.30 9.86
CA CYS A 58 8.71 9.20 10.78
C CYS A 58 9.49 9.36 12.09
N LYS A 59 9.68 10.60 12.54
CA LYS A 59 10.44 10.92 13.76
C LYS A 59 9.56 11.09 14.99
N THR A 60 8.26 11.34 14.80
CA THR A 60 7.31 11.56 15.90
C THR A 60 6.06 10.68 15.77
N PRO A 61 5.40 10.34 16.88
CA PRO A 61 4.12 9.61 16.86
C PRO A 61 3.04 10.33 16.03
N TYR A 62 2.99 11.66 16.10
CA TYR A 62 2.05 12.47 15.33
C TYR A 62 2.28 12.35 13.81
N GLN A 63 3.55 12.37 13.36
CA GLN A 63 3.87 12.15 11.95
C GLN A 63 3.40 10.79 11.46
N ARG A 64 3.60 9.73 12.27
CA ARG A 64 3.11 8.37 11.96
C ARG A 64 1.60 8.36 11.80
N TYR A 65 0.87 8.95 12.77
CA TYR A 65 -0.58 9.06 12.73
C TYR A 65 -1.08 9.80 11.48
N HIS A 66 -0.51 10.97 11.19
CA HIS A 66 -0.91 11.78 10.04
C HIS A 66 -0.66 11.04 8.71
N LEU A 67 0.49 10.37 8.60
CA LEU A 67 0.85 9.61 7.41
C LEU A 67 -0.11 8.44 7.15
N VAL A 68 -0.39 7.63 8.17
CA VAL A 68 -1.33 6.50 8.08
C VAL A 68 -2.71 7.00 7.69
N SER A 69 -3.19 8.05 8.37
CA SER A 69 -4.50 8.64 8.13
C SER A 69 -4.62 9.17 6.70
N ASN A 70 -3.62 9.90 6.20
CA ASN A 70 -3.60 10.40 4.84
C ASN A 70 -3.64 9.26 3.82
N MET A 71 -2.81 8.22 4.00
CA MET A 71 -2.85 7.04 3.12
C MET A 71 -4.22 6.35 3.12
N MET A 72 -4.88 6.26 4.28
CA MET A 72 -6.23 5.71 4.39
C MET A 72 -7.25 6.58 3.65
N TYR A 73 -7.23 7.90 3.86
CA TYR A 73 -8.13 8.83 3.17
C TYR A 73 -7.95 8.81 1.65
N GLN A 74 -6.72 8.68 1.16
CA GLN A 74 -6.46 8.52 -0.27
C GLN A 74 -7.15 7.27 -0.82
N LYS A 75 -7.08 6.13 -0.12
CA LYS A 75 -7.75 4.90 -0.55
C LYS A 75 -9.27 5.02 -0.49
N LEU A 76 -9.80 5.69 0.54
CA LEU A 76 -11.23 5.97 0.63
C LEU A 76 -11.71 6.88 -0.50
N SER A 77 -10.92 7.91 -0.85
CA SER A 77 -11.22 8.80 -1.98
C SER A 77 -11.24 8.02 -3.30
N SER A 78 -10.22 7.19 -3.56
CA SER A 78 -10.21 6.35 -4.77
C SER A 78 -11.38 5.36 -4.81
N LEU A 79 -11.77 4.79 -3.66
CA LEU A 79 -12.95 3.94 -3.60
C LEU A 79 -14.22 4.73 -3.93
N ASN A 80 -14.37 5.93 -3.37
CA ASN A 80 -15.50 6.81 -3.63
C ASN A 80 -15.58 7.20 -5.11
N GLU A 81 -14.45 7.47 -5.77
CA GLU A 81 -14.37 7.71 -7.21
C GLU A 81 -14.81 6.50 -8.02
N VAL A 82 -14.29 5.30 -7.72
CA VAL A 82 -14.66 4.07 -8.43
C VAL A 82 -16.16 3.77 -8.29
N LEU A 83 -16.73 3.97 -7.10
CA LEU A 83 -18.14 3.66 -6.84
C LEU A 83 -19.10 4.67 -7.49
N ASN A 84 -18.76 5.96 -7.49
CA ASN A 84 -19.67 7.01 -7.95
C ASN A 84 -19.38 7.51 -9.38
N ARG A 85 -18.14 7.36 -9.86
CA ARG A 85 -17.66 7.86 -11.17
C ARG A 85 -16.66 6.88 -11.82
N PRO A 86 -17.07 5.63 -12.07
CA PRO A 86 -16.17 4.61 -12.61
C PRO A 86 -15.59 4.99 -13.97
N ASP A 87 -16.36 5.65 -14.84
CA ASP A 87 -15.89 6.03 -16.18
C ASP A 87 -14.72 7.01 -16.12
N GLU A 88 -14.83 8.06 -15.29
CA GLU A 88 -13.75 9.03 -15.06
C GLU A 88 -12.49 8.33 -14.51
N PHE A 89 -12.68 7.41 -13.55
CA PHE A 89 -11.58 6.68 -12.94
C PHE A 89 -10.79 5.82 -13.96
N TYR A 90 -11.49 5.18 -14.91
CA TYR A 90 -10.86 4.33 -15.92
C TYR A 90 -10.41 5.07 -17.19
N GLN A 91 -10.83 6.31 -17.41
CA GLN A 91 -10.45 7.13 -18.57
C GLN A 91 -9.00 7.63 -18.50
N HIS A 92 -8.44 7.82 -17.29
CA HIS A 92 -7.07 8.30 -17.09
C HIS A 92 -6.00 7.20 -17.27
N LYS A 93 -6.03 6.47 -18.39
CA LYS A 93 -4.95 5.52 -18.73
C LYS A 93 -3.84 6.22 -19.49
N ALA A 94 -2.61 6.09 -19.00
CA ALA A 94 -1.43 6.53 -19.74
C ALA A 94 -1.31 5.73 -21.05
N LYS A 95 -0.97 6.41 -22.14
CA LYS A 95 -0.62 5.75 -23.40
C LYS A 95 0.71 5.03 -23.21
N VAL A 96 0.67 3.70 -23.07
CA VAL A 96 1.89 2.88 -23.01
C VAL A 96 2.53 2.90 -24.39
N LEU A 97 3.69 3.56 -24.50
CA LEU A 97 4.50 3.56 -25.71
C LEU A 97 5.39 2.31 -25.66
N SER A 98 5.21 1.40 -26.62
CA SER A 98 6.09 0.25 -26.78
C SER A 98 7.37 0.70 -27.47
N PHE A 99 8.51 0.58 -26.78
CA PHE A 99 9.81 0.76 -27.41
C PHE A 99 10.20 -0.55 -28.10
N ASN A 100 9.96 -0.63 -29.42
CA ASN A 100 10.49 -1.73 -30.22
C ASN A 100 11.98 -1.47 -30.49
N SER A 101 12.85 -2.26 -29.86
CA SER A 101 14.31 -2.21 -30.03
C SER A 101 14.80 -2.51 -31.46
N ALA A 102 13.90 -2.89 -32.38
CA ALA A 102 14.21 -3.18 -33.78
C ALA A 102 14.48 -1.90 -34.61
N GLU A 103 13.84 -0.77 -34.30
CA GLU A 103 13.99 0.46 -35.09
C GLU A 103 15.29 1.21 -34.80
N GLN A 104 15.89 1.03 -33.61
CA GLN A 104 17.13 1.72 -33.24
C GLN A 104 18.39 1.12 -33.89
N ASN A 105 18.35 -0.14 -34.34
CA ASN A 105 19.48 -0.79 -35.04
C ASN A 105 19.50 -0.52 -36.55
N ALA A 106 18.43 0.04 -37.13
CA ALA A 106 18.40 0.44 -38.54
C ALA A 106 19.10 1.78 -38.76
N ALA A 107 19.01 2.71 -37.81
CA ALA A 107 19.59 4.05 -37.92
C ALA A 107 21.12 4.09 -37.74
N THR A 108 21.72 3.09 -37.08
CA THR A 108 23.17 3.02 -36.83
C THR A 108 23.96 2.25 -37.89
N LYS A 109 23.29 1.62 -38.87
CA LYS A 109 23.96 0.82 -39.92
C LYS A 109 24.24 1.57 -41.23
N THR A 110 23.74 2.80 -41.40
CA THR A 110 23.94 3.60 -42.63
C THR A 110 25.13 4.58 -42.53
N ALA A 111 25.86 4.59 -41.42
CA ALA A 111 27.08 5.37 -41.24
C ALA A 111 28.31 4.45 -41.18
N ARG A 112 28.61 3.75 -42.27
CA ARG A 112 29.91 3.15 -42.52
C ARG A 112 30.19 3.01 -44.00
#